data_AF-A0A7V1D3I3-F1
#
_entry.id   AF-A0A7V1D3I3-F1
#
_cell.length_a   1.000
_cell.length_b   1.000
_cell.length_c   1.000
_cell.angle_alpha   90.00
_cell.angle_beta   90.00
_cell.angle_gamma   90.00
#
_symmetry.space_group_name_H-M   'P 1'
#
loop_
_entity.id
_entity.type
_entity.pdbx_description
1 polymer ?
#
loop_
_entity_poly.entity_id
_entity_poly.type
_entity_poly.pdbx_seq_one_letter_code
_entity_poly.pdbx_strand_id
1 'polypeptide(L)' 'IYGKPLLESQWLTYLPPQPPMRILTKDEWPTRGFEFLSFAPMPSPDKQLKHIRLDHVMQYLLGDKLT' A
#
# COMPACT_ATOMS: atom_id res chain seq x y z
N ILE A 1 6.05 -3.51 -7.49
CA ILE A 1 4.78 -2.72 -7.55
C ILE A 1 4.85 -1.85 -8.79
N TYR A 2 3.87 -1.91 -9.68
CA TYR A 2 3.80 -1.03 -10.86
C TYR A 2 2.83 0.11 -10.61
N GLY A 3 3.20 1.33 -10.97
CA GLY A 3 2.35 2.50 -10.83
C GLY A 3 3.05 3.80 -11.21
N LYS A 4 2.34 4.92 -11.07
CA LYS A 4 2.89 6.27 -11.24
C LYS A 4 3.14 6.91 -9.87
N PRO A 5 4.39 7.11 -9.42
CA PRO A 5 4.68 7.81 -8.17
C PRO A 5 4.18 9.26 -8.21
N LEU A 6 3.81 9.83 -7.06
CA LEU A 6 3.28 11.20 -7.00
C LEU A 6 4.29 12.27 -7.43
N LEU A 7 5.56 12.06 -7.08
CA LEU A 7 6.65 13.01 -7.34
C LEU A 7 7.29 12.80 -8.72
N GLU A 8 6.86 11.76 -9.45
CA GLU A 8 7.43 11.41 -10.74
C GLU A 8 6.39 11.55 -11.86
N SER A 9 6.86 11.98 -13.02
CA SER A 9 5.98 12.15 -14.19
C SER A 9 5.70 10.83 -14.90
N GLN A 10 6.59 9.84 -14.74
CA GLN A 10 6.59 8.59 -15.50
C GLN A 10 6.04 7.42 -14.68
N TRP A 11 5.59 6.40 -15.41
CA TRP A 11 5.21 5.11 -14.84
C TRP A 11 6.47 4.28 -14.60
N LEU A 12 6.52 3.57 -13.47
CA LEU A 12 7.65 2.71 -13.16
C LEU A 12 7.24 1.43 -12.44
N THR A 13 8.17 0.49 -12.44
CA THR A 13 8.12 -0.70 -11.59
C THR A 13 9.04 -0.48 -10.40
N TYR A 14 8.44 -0.30 -9.23
CA TYR A 14 9.12 -0.09 -7.96
C TYR A 14 9.30 -1.40 -7.20
N LEU A 15 10.51 -1.64 -6.70
CA LEU A 15 10.77 -2.69 -5.72
C LEU A 15 10.91 -2.04 -4.34
N PRO A 16 9.87 -2.12 -3.47
CA PRO A 16 9.95 -1.54 -2.13
C PRO A 16 10.95 -2.29 -1.24
N PRO A 17 11.55 -1.62 -0.25
CA PRO A 17 12.28 -2.31 0.81
C PRO A 17 11.32 -3.20 1.60
N GLN A 18 11.85 -4.27 2.18
CA GLN A 18 11.05 -5.14 3.05
C GLN A 18 10.79 -4.41 4.38
N PRO A 19 9.52 -4.22 4.79
CA PRO A 19 9.23 -3.63 6.08
C PRO A 19 9.68 -4.58 7.20
N PRO A 20 10.19 -4.06 8.32
CA PRO A 20 10.58 -4.88 9.46
C PRO A 20 9.35 -5.58 10.06
N MET A 21 9.49 -6.85 10.42
CA MET A 21 8.40 -7.64 11.03
C MET A 21 8.30 -7.44 12.55
N ARG A 22 9.16 -6.59 13.11
CA ARG A 22 9.19 -6.23 14.53
C ARG A 22 9.60 -4.78 14.70
N ILE A 23 9.47 -4.27 15.92
CA ILE A 23 10.01 -2.96 16.28
C ILE A 23 11.55 -3.02 16.24
N LEU A 24 12.14 -2.03 15.59
CA LEU A 24 13.60 -1.86 15.50
C LEU A 24 14.12 -1.01 16.66
N THR A 25 15.31 -1.35 17.12
CA THR A 25 16.09 -0.52 18.05
C THR A 25 16.73 0.66 17.31
N LYS A 26 17.19 1.68 18.06
CA LYS A 26 17.77 2.90 17.47
C LYS A 26 18.95 2.61 16.54
N ASP A 27 19.78 1.63 16.86
CA ASP A 27 20.99 1.30 16.09
C ASP A 27 20.68 0.49 14.82
N GLU A 28 19.51 -0.16 14.77
CA GLU A 28 19.04 -0.91 13.60
C GLU A 28 18.37 0.00 12.56
N TRP A 29 18.07 1.26 12.91
CA TRP A 29 17.49 2.21 11.96
C TRP A 29 18.54 2.67 10.94
N PRO A 30 18.25 2.54 9.62
CA PRO A 30 19.16 3.03 8.61
C PRO A 30 19.27 4.56 8.67
N THR A 31 20.46 5.10 8.38
CA THR A 31 20.75 6.54 8.48
C THR A 31 19.82 7.42 7.64
N ARG A 32 19.34 6.90 6.50
CA ARG A 32 18.40 7.60 5.60
C ARG A 32 16.93 7.19 5.81
N GLY A 33 16.65 6.32 6.78
CA GLY A 33 15.32 5.75 6.98
C GLY A 33 14.92 4.74 5.90
N PHE A 34 13.68 4.27 6.00
CA PHE A 34 13.03 3.48 4.95
C PHE A 34 12.24 4.40 4.05
N GLU A 35 12.37 4.21 2.74
CA GLU A 35 11.63 4.97 1.75
C GLU A 35 10.50 4.10 1.15
N PHE A 36 9.27 4.63 1.20
CA PHE A 36 8.10 4.02 0.58
C PHE A 36 7.41 5.05 -0.29
N LEU A 37 7.45 4.84 -1.61
CA LEU A 37 6.84 5.75 -2.56
C LEU A 37 5.31 5.77 -2.42
N SER A 38 4.73 6.97 -2.53
CA SER A 38 3.30 7.16 -2.69
C SER A 38 2.94 7.19 -4.17
N PHE A 39 1.84 6.53 -4.54
CA PHE A 39 1.40 6.40 -5.93
C PHE A 39 0.15 7.23 -6.22
N ALA A 40 0.09 7.80 -7.41
CA ALA A 40 -1.11 8.41 -7.96
C ALA A 40 -2.21 7.34 -8.17
N PRO A 41 -3.50 7.74 -8.15
CA PRO A 41 -4.60 6.82 -8.46
C PRO A 41 -4.42 6.13 -9.81
N MET A 42 -4.68 4.83 -9.84
CA MET A 42 -4.73 4.08 -11.09
C MET A 42 -5.95 4.51 -11.92
N PRO A 43 -5.83 4.69 -13.24
CA PRO A 43 -6.98 4.88 -14.11
C PRO A 43 -7.95 3.71 -13.96
N SER A 44 -9.22 4.02 -13.71
CA SER A 44 -10.31 3.04 -13.65
C SER A 44 -11.42 3.47 -14.60
N PRO A 45 -11.39 3.01 -15.86
CA PRO A 45 -12.38 3.39 -16.89
C PRO A 45 -13.82 3.08 -16.45
N ASP A 46 -14.01 1.95 -15.76
CA ASP A 46 -15.32 1.46 -15.33
C ASP A 46 -15.75 2.02 -13.97
N LYS A 47 -14.98 2.96 -13.39
CA LYS A 47 -15.15 3.52 -12.04
C LYS A 47 -15.18 2.47 -10.92
N GLN A 48 -14.72 1.26 -11.20
CA GLN A 48 -14.56 0.19 -10.20
C GLN A 48 -13.14 0.21 -9.65
N LEU A 49 -13.00 0.56 -8.38
CA LEU A 49 -11.70 0.60 -7.73
C LEU A 49 -11.33 -0.80 -7.23
N LYS A 50 -10.15 -1.27 -7.63
CA LYS A 50 -9.53 -2.42 -7.00
C LYS A 50 -9.16 -2.06 -5.57
N HIS A 51 -9.34 -2.99 -4.65
CA HIS A 51 -9.02 -2.82 -3.24
C HIS A 51 -8.27 -4.04 -2.71
N ILE A 52 -7.67 -3.91 -1.53
CA ILE A 52 -6.97 -5.00 -0.84
C ILE A 52 -7.68 -5.22 0.50
N ARG A 53 -8.25 -6.41 0.69
CA ARG A 53 -8.89 -6.88 1.95
C ARG A 53 -10.08 -6.05 2.46
N LEU A 54 -10.71 -5.23 1.61
CA LEU A 54 -11.92 -4.51 2.01
C LEU A 54 -13.08 -5.49 2.29
N ASP A 55 -13.16 -6.56 1.51
CA ASP A 55 -14.03 -7.72 1.73
C ASP A 55 -13.88 -8.31 3.14
N HIS A 56 -12.64 -8.56 3.58
CA HIS A 56 -12.38 -9.06 4.94
C HIS A 56 -12.82 -8.06 6.02
N VAL A 57 -12.58 -6.77 5.79
CA VAL A 57 -13.03 -5.71 6.72
C VAL A 57 -14.56 -5.70 6.81
N MET A 58 -15.26 -5.78 5.68
CA MET A 58 -16.73 -5.82 5.67
C MET A 58 -17.27 -7.06 6.36
N GLN A 59 -16.67 -8.23 6.11
CA GLN A 59 -17.06 -9.47 6.79
C GLN A 59 -16.88 -9.38 8.31
N TYR A 60 -15.78 -8.78 8.78
CA TYR A 60 -15.53 -8.64 10.21
C TYR A 60 -16.49 -7.65 10.88
N LEU A 61 -16.78 -6.52 10.22
CA LEU A 61 -17.60 -5.46 10.80
C LEU A 61 -19.11 -5.71 10.70
N LEU A 62 -19.55 -6.36 9.62
CA LEU A 62 -20.98 -6.47 9.27
C LEU A 62 -21.44 -7.91 9.07
N GLY A 63 -20.53 -8.87 8.96
CA GLY A 63 -20.87 -10.24 8.57
C GLY A 63 -21.79 -10.96 9.55
N ASP A 64 -21.75 -10.61 10.84
CA ASP A 64 -22.65 -11.15 11.87
C ASP A 64 -24.04 -10.49 11.86
N LYS A 65 -24.22 -9.37 11.15
CA LYS A 65 -25.49 -8.63 11.04
C LYS A 65 -26.26 -8.94 9.76
N LEU A 66 -25.62 -9.62 8.82
CA LEU A 66 -26.16 -9.94 7.50
C LEU A 66 -26.64 -11.40 7.38
N THR A 67 -26.71 -12.12 8.50
CA THR A 67 -27.25 -13.49 8.62
C THR A 67 -28.75 -13.51 8.84
#